data_AF-A0A968PAP6-F1
#
_entry.id   AF-A0A968PAP6-F1
#
_cell.length_a   1.000
_cell.length_b   1.000
_cell.length_c   1.000
_cell.angle_alpha   90.00
_cell.angle_beta   90.00
_cell.angle_gamma   90.00
#
_symmetry.space_group_name_H-M   'P 1'
#
loop_
_entity.id
_entity.type
_entity.pdbx_description
1 polymer ?
#
loop_
_entity_poly.entity_id
_entity_poly.type
_entity_poly.pdbx_seq_one_letter_code
_entity_poly.pdbx_strand_id
1 'polypeptide(L)'
;MTDSINHSARPPIQGLTLTPGNDHERLAAVEQAFDYRGDVTLITTDGRTIEGYIFDRRPRAVPPTLRLIQRSDGSRIQLDYAQVSQIIFSGRDTAEGKSWETWVKKWEEKKAKGEVASIEAEKLEE
;
A
#
# COMPACT_ATOMS: atom_id res chain seq x y z
N MET A 1 8.02 44.91 -2.67
CA MET A 1 8.56 43.71 -3.32
C MET A 1 8.30 42.56 -2.35
N THR A 2 7.73 41.47 -2.85
CA THR A 2 6.94 40.46 -2.12
C THR A 2 7.71 39.77 -0.99
N ASP A 3 7.14 39.82 0.22
CA ASP A 3 7.51 39.01 1.37
C ASP A 3 6.62 37.74 1.33
N SER A 4 7.21 36.55 1.14
CA SER A 4 6.48 35.27 1.29
C SER A 4 7.44 34.09 1.49
N ILE A 5 7.72 33.85 2.77
CA ILE A 5 7.77 32.55 3.46
C ILE A 5 8.66 31.46 2.84
N ASN A 6 9.84 31.38 3.45
CA ASN A 6 10.75 30.24 3.58
C ASN A 6 10.02 28.89 3.77
N HIS A 7 9.84 28.11 2.69
CA HIS A 7 9.43 26.72 2.82
C HIS A 7 10.68 25.89 3.12
N SER A 8 10.85 25.52 4.39
CA SER A 8 11.93 24.65 4.85
C SER A 8 11.86 23.31 4.09
N ALA A 9 12.74 23.13 3.11
CA ALA A 9 13.01 21.86 2.47
C ALA A 9 13.70 20.93 3.49
N ARG A 10 12.91 20.33 4.38
CA ARG A 10 13.34 19.13 5.10
C ARG A 10 13.50 18.01 4.06
N PRO A 11 14.60 17.23 4.08
CA PRO A 11 14.71 16.08 3.20
C PRO A 11 13.50 15.17 3.47
N PRO A 12 12.68 14.88 2.46
CA PRO A 12 11.49 14.06 2.65
C PRO A 12 11.92 12.68 3.10
N ILE A 13 11.29 12.16 4.15
CA ILE A 13 11.46 10.78 4.60
C ILE A 13 10.74 9.93 3.54
N GLN A 14 11.42 9.66 2.43
CA GLN A 14 10.83 9.10 1.22
C GLN A 14 10.79 7.56 1.27
N GLY A 15 9.62 7.02 0.98
CA GLY A 15 9.51 6.04 -0.10
C GLY A 15 9.63 4.56 0.29
N LEU A 16 8.99 4.11 1.37
CA LEU A 16 8.79 2.66 1.49
C LEU A 16 7.85 2.21 0.37
N THR A 17 8.31 1.23 -0.42
CA THR A 17 7.53 0.58 -1.46
C THR A 17 7.25 -0.86 -1.08
N LEU A 18 5.97 -1.22 -0.99
CA LEU A 18 5.52 -2.60 -0.83
C LEU A 18 5.12 -3.15 -2.20
N THR A 19 5.78 -4.25 -2.59
CA THR A 19 5.49 -4.99 -3.83
C THR A 19 4.96 -6.38 -3.46
N PRO A 20 3.65 -6.51 -3.17
CA PRO A 20 3.05 -7.80 -2.86
C PRO A 20 3.09 -8.76 -4.06
N GLY A 21 3.55 -9.98 -3.85
CA GLY A 21 3.70 -11.02 -4.87
C GLY A 21 2.57 -12.05 -4.92
N ASN A 22 1.70 -12.08 -3.91
CA ASN A 22 0.55 -12.98 -3.82
C ASN A 22 -0.63 -12.28 -3.11
N ASP A 23 -1.81 -12.92 -3.06
CA ASP A 23 -3.02 -12.33 -2.48
C ASP A 23 -2.92 -12.07 -0.97
N HIS A 24 -2.27 -12.97 -0.23
CA HIS A 24 -2.09 -12.80 1.21
C HIS A 24 -1.18 -11.60 1.53
N GLU A 25 -0.12 -11.45 0.73
CA GLU A 25 0.76 -10.29 0.73
C GLU A 25 0.02 -9.00 0.36
N ARG A 26 -0.82 -9.02 -0.69
CA ARG A 26 -1.66 -7.87 -1.07
C ARG A 26 -2.58 -7.45 0.05
N LEU A 27 -3.24 -8.42 0.69
CA LEU A 27 -4.13 -8.17 1.82
C LEU A 27 -3.37 -7.46 2.94
N ALA A 28 -2.25 -8.03 3.39
CA ALA A 28 -1.44 -7.43 4.45
C ALA A 28 -0.92 -6.02 4.07
N ALA A 29 -0.51 -5.80 2.82
CA ALA A 29 -0.05 -4.51 2.34
C ALA A 29 -1.17 -3.45 2.35
N VAL A 30 -2.39 -3.80 1.92
CA VAL A 30 -3.54 -2.88 1.94
C VAL A 30 -4.01 -2.59 3.37
N GLU A 31 -4.02 -3.58 4.25
CA GLU A 31 -4.31 -3.37 5.69
C GLU A 31 -3.34 -2.36 6.28
N GLN A 32 -2.04 -2.52 6.00
CA GLN A 32 -1.01 -1.62 6.46
C GLN A 32 -1.12 -0.21 5.84
N ALA A 33 -1.50 -0.12 4.57
CA ALA A 33 -1.78 1.15 3.88
C ALA A 33 -2.97 1.90 4.51
N PHE A 34 -3.98 1.16 4.95
CA PHE A 34 -5.12 1.72 5.66
C PHE A 34 -4.76 2.22 7.06
N ASP A 35 -3.94 1.45 7.79
CA ASP A 35 -3.48 1.81 9.14
C ASP A 35 -2.48 2.97 9.14
N TYR A 36 -1.79 3.24 8.02
CA TYR A 36 -0.86 4.36 7.88
C TYR A 36 -1.51 5.73 8.09
N ARG A 37 -2.84 5.85 7.90
CA ARG A 37 -3.62 7.09 8.08
C ARG A 37 -3.05 8.33 7.38
N GLY A 38 -2.27 8.13 6.32
CA GLY A 38 -1.76 9.17 5.44
C GLY A 38 -2.02 8.84 3.97
N ASP A 39 -1.64 9.75 3.09
CA ASP A 39 -1.72 9.50 1.66
C ASP A 39 -0.71 8.44 1.21
N VAL A 40 -1.18 7.55 0.35
CA VAL A 40 -0.39 6.51 -0.29
C VAL A 40 -0.46 6.67 -1.80
N THR A 41 0.56 6.17 -2.48
CA THR A 41 0.59 6.06 -3.93
C THR A 41 0.44 4.58 -4.30
N LEU A 42 -0.68 4.24 -4.93
CA LEU A 42 -0.94 2.91 -5.45
C LEU A 42 -0.51 2.82 -6.91
N ILE A 43 0.29 1.83 -7.24
CA ILE A 43 0.55 1.46 -8.63
C ILE A 43 -0.29 0.23 -8.92
N THR A 44 -1.10 0.34 -9.95
CA THR A 44 -2.00 -0.73 -10.37
C THR A 44 -1.32 -1.69 -11.35
N THR A 45 -1.87 -2.88 -11.54
CA THR A 45 -1.34 -3.89 -12.47
C THR A 45 -1.37 -3.46 -13.93
N ASP A 46 -2.22 -2.49 -14.29
CA ASP A 46 -2.24 -1.86 -15.61
C ASP A 46 -1.25 -0.67 -15.75
N GLY A 47 -0.46 -0.40 -14.70
CA GLY A 47 0.57 0.63 -14.69
C GLY A 47 0.06 2.03 -14.31
N ARG A 48 -1.22 2.21 -13.98
CA ARG A 48 -1.70 3.51 -13.47
C ARG A 48 -1.18 3.77 -12.06
N THR A 49 -0.74 5.01 -11.84
CA THR A 49 -0.33 5.53 -10.54
C THR A 49 -1.45 6.38 -9.96
N ILE A 50 -1.90 6.04 -8.75
CA ILE A 50 -3.03 6.68 -8.08
C ILE A 50 -2.58 7.11 -6.70
N GLU A 51 -2.53 8.42 -6.48
CA GLU A 51 -2.22 9.00 -5.17
C GLU A 51 -3.49 9.34 -4.43
N GLY A 52 -3.57 8.97 -3.15
CA GLY A 52 -4.70 9.35 -2.32
C GLY A 52 -4.75 8.70 -0.95
N TYR A 53 -5.84 8.96 -0.25
CA TYR A 53 -6.11 8.47 1.09
C TYR A 53 -7.10 7.32 1.07
N ILE A 54 -6.72 6.17 1.61
CA ILE A 54 -7.61 5.01 1.74
C ILE A 54 -8.54 5.24 2.94
N PHE A 55 -9.84 5.37 2.68
CA PHE A 55 -10.84 5.65 3.71
C PHE A 55 -11.76 4.47 4.03
N ASP A 56 -11.79 3.45 3.18
CA ASP A 56 -12.59 2.24 3.38
C ASP A 56 -11.91 1.03 2.72
N ARG A 57 -12.10 -0.15 3.31
CA ARG A 57 -11.59 -1.42 2.78
C ARG A 57 -12.53 -2.56 3.15
N ARG A 58 -12.62 -3.53 2.24
CA ARG A 58 -13.49 -4.70 2.35
C ARG A 58 -12.68 -5.96 2.08
N PRO A 59 -11.82 -6.40 3.03
CA PRO A 59 -10.99 -7.58 2.84
C PRO A 59 -11.80 -8.89 2.75
N ARG A 60 -13.05 -8.90 3.25
CA ARG A 60 -13.96 -10.05 3.19
C ARG A 60 -14.93 -10.01 2.00
N ALA A 61 -14.88 -8.97 1.17
CA ALA A 61 -15.66 -8.95 -0.07
C ALA A 61 -15.07 -9.94 -1.08
N VAL A 62 -15.89 -10.36 -2.05
CA VAL A 62 -15.47 -11.25 -3.14
C VAL A 62 -15.79 -10.54 -4.47
N PRO A 63 -14.79 -9.93 -5.14
CA PRO A 63 -13.38 -9.82 -4.74
C PRO A 63 -13.14 -8.80 -3.59
N PRO A 64 -12.01 -8.88 -2.87
CA PRO A 64 -11.63 -7.89 -1.87
C PRO A 64 -11.38 -6.53 -2.51
N THR A 65 -11.92 -5.46 -1.92
CA THR A 65 -11.86 -4.11 -2.50
C THR A 65 -11.39 -3.06 -1.51
N LEU A 66 -10.70 -2.02 -1.97
CA LEU A 66 -10.40 -0.80 -1.22
C LEU A 66 -11.02 0.42 -1.89
N ARG A 67 -11.23 1.48 -1.12
CA ARG A 67 -11.71 2.77 -1.64
C ARG A 67 -10.79 3.88 -1.15
N LEU A 68 -10.43 4.74 -2.08
CA LEU A 68 -9.57 5.90 -1.81
C LEU A 68 -10.17 7.17 -2.37
N ILE A 69 -9.82 8.29 -1.73
CA ILE A 69 -10.06 9.63 -2.23
C ILE A 69 -8.78 10.08 -2.93
N GLN A 70 -8.85 10.35 -4.23
CA GLN A 70 -7.70 10.77 -5.01
C GLN A 70 -7.22 12.14 -4.54
N ARG A 71 -5.90 12.28 -4.38
CA ARG A 71 -5.26 13.55 -4.01
C ARG A 71 -5.41 14.60 -5.12
N SER A 72 -5.49 14.17 -6.38
CA SER A 72 -5.55 15.05 -7.56
C SER A 72 -6.77 15.95 -7.59
N ASP A 73 -7.96 15.40 -7.31
CA ASP A 73 -9.24 16.05 -7.54
C ASP A 73 -10.28 15.75 -6.45
N GLY A 74 -9.94 14.96 -5.43
CA GLY A 74 -10.85 14.54 -4.38
C GLY A 74 -11.90 13.52 -4.83
N SER A 75 -11.77 12.97 -6.05
CA SER A 75 -12.69 11.95 -6.53
C SER A 75 -12.52 10.64 -5.75
N ARG A 76 -13.61 9.89 -5.61
CA ARG A 76 -13.61 8.59 -4.92
C ARG A 76 -13.55 7.49 -5.94
N ILE A 77 -12.60 6.58 -5.76
CA ILE A 77 -12.50 5.38 -6.57
C ILE A 77 -12.53 4.14 -5.71
N GLN A 78 -12.88 3.02 -6.34
CA GLN A 78 -12.80 1.68 -5.76
C GLN A 78 -11.83 0.86 -6.62
N LEU A 79 -10.97 0.09 -5.96
CA LEU A 79 -10.03 -0.83 -6.60
C LEU A 79 -10.14 -2.20 -5.95
N ASP A 80 -10.03 -3.24 -6.77
CA ASP A 80 -9.86 -4.60 -6.26
C ASP A 80 -8.42 -4.76 -5.77
N TYR A 81 -8.22 -5.56 -4.72
CA TYR A 81 -6.87 -5.80 -4.19
C TYR A 81 -5.96 -6.38 -5.28
N ALA A 82 -6.49 -7.24 -6.15
CA ALA A 82 -5.78 -7.84 -7.28
C ALA A 82 -5.29 -6.81 -8.30
N GLN A 83 -5.89 -5.62 -8.36
CA GLN A 83 -5.44 -4.52 -9.21
C GLN A 83 -4.26 -3.78 -8.61
N VAL A 84 -3.93 -3.96 -7.32
CA VAL A 84 -2.82 -3.26 -6.66
C VAL A 84 -1.52 -4.06 -6.86
N SER A 85 -0.59 -3.48 -7.61
CA SER A 85 0.74 -4.03 -7.85
C SER A 85 1.77 -3.54 -6.84
N GLN A 86 1.74 -2.25 -6.50
CA GLN A 86 2.65 -1.66 -5.52
C GLN A 86 1.94 -0.61 -4.67
N ILE A 87 2.41 -0.45 -3.43
CA ILE A 87 1.96 0.59 -2.50
C ILE A 87 3.17 1.36 -2.02
N ILE A 88 3.19 2.66 -2.25
CA ILE A 88 4.26 3.55 -1.83
C ILE A 88 3.72 4.50 -0.76
N PHE A 89 4.42 4.60 0.36
CA PHE A 89 3.99 5.41 1.50
C PHE A 89 4.63 6.79 1.40
N SER A 90 3.79 7.82 1.20
CA SER A 90 4.27 9.19 1.05
C SER A 90 4.49 9.82 2.44
N GLY A 91 5.75 9.88 2.89
CA GLY A 91 6.17 10.20 4.26
C GLY A 91 5.89 11.63 4.78
N ARG A 92 4.76 12.26 4.45
CA ARG A 92 4.45 13.63 4.89
C ARG A 92 3.69 13.72 6.21
N ASP A 93 3.09 12.64 6.72
CA ASP A 93 2.42 12.62 8.02
C ASP A 93 2.62 11.25 8.70
N THR A 94 3.74 11.08 9.40
CA THR A 94 4.00 9.90 10.24
C THR A 94 3.34 10.09 11.61
N ALA A 95 2.06 9.74 11.72
CA ALA A 95 1.37 9.74 13.00
C ALA A 95 1.78 8.59 13.94
N GLU A 96 2.34 7.47 13.47
CA GLU A 96 2.71 6.34 14.36
C GLU A 96 3.99 5.59 13.92
N GLY A 97 5.15 6.03 14.43
CA GLY A 97 6.47 5.53 14.00
C GLY A 97 6.97 4.21 14.58
N LYS A 98 6.33 3.59 15.58
CA LYS A 98 6.93 2.42 16.30
C LYS A 98 6.49 1.04 15.79
N SER A 99 5.30 0.92 15.23
CA SER A 99 4.77 -0.36 14.71
C SER A 99 5.21 -0.63 13.26
N TRP A 100 5.44 0.45 12.51
CA TRP A 100 5.79 0.48 11.10
C TRP A 100 7.12 -0.22 10.76
N GLU A 101 8.23 0.22 11.36
CA GLU A 101 9.57 -0.34 11.07
C GLU A 101 9.65 -1.84 11.40
N THR A 102 8.98 -2.25 12.47
CA THR A 102 8.92 -3.67 12.88
C THR A 102 8.16 -4.52 11.88
N TRP A 103 7.08 -3.99 11.29
CA TRP A 103 6.31 -4.70 10.27
C TRP A 103 7.08 -4.81 8.95
N VAL A 104 7.74 -3.73 8.51
CA VAL A 104 8.56 -3.71 7.29
C VAL A 104 9.68 -4.73 7.39
N LYS A 105 10.40 -4.76 8.52
CA LYS A 105 11.45 -5.74 8.76
C LYS A 105 10.92 -7.18 8.64
N LYS A 106 9.75 -7.46 9.23
CA LYS A 106 9.09 -8.78 9.11
C LYS A 106 8.69 -9.11 7.67
N TRP A 107 8.27 -8.12 6.88
CA TRP A 107 7.93 -8.29 5.48
C TRP A 107 9.16 -8.60 4.63
N GLU A 108 10.25 -7.85 4.80
CA GLU A 108 11.53 -8.10 4.13
C GLU A 108 12.12 -9.45 4.53
N GLU A 109 12.07 -9.83 5.82
CA GLU A 109 12.48 -11.16 6.28
C GLU A 109 11.61 -12.27 5.67
N LYS A 110 10.30 -12.05 5.48
CA LYS A 110 9.40 -13.01 4.80
C LYS A 110 9.68 -13.11 3.29
N LYS A 111 9.98 -12.01 2.62
CA LYS A 111 10.40 -12.00 1.20
C LYS A 111 11.76 -12.67 1.00
N ALA A 112 12.72 -12.42 1.89
CA ALA A 112 14.07 -12.98 1.83
C ALA A 112 14.09 -14.48 2.15
N LYS A 113 13.18 -14.96 3.02
CA LYS A 113 12.92 -16.38 3.23
C LYS A 113 12.02 -16.97 2.14
N GLY A 114 12.27 -16.62 0.88
CA GLY A 114 11.59 -17.11 -0.31
C GLY A 114 11.75 -18.62 -0.57
N GLU A 115 11.48 -19.46 0.44
CA GLU A 115 11.06 -20.83 0.24
C GLU A 115 9.57 -20.78 -0.10
N VAL A 116 9.33 -20.81 -1.40
CA VAL A 116 8.17 -21.43 -2.04
C VAL A 116 7.35 -22.26 -1.07
N ALA A 117 6.25 -21.70 -0.56
CA ALA A 117 5.10 -22.53 -0.29
C ALA A 117 4.64 -23.04 -1.65
N SER A 118 5.22 -24.17 -2.07
CA SER A 118 4.54 -25.15 -2.92
C SER A 118 3.25 -25.49 -2.20
N ILE A 119 2.23 -24.65 -2.38
CA ILE A 119 0.87 -25.02 -2.06
C ILE A 119 0.54 -26.02 -3.15
N GLU A 120 0.61 -27.29 -2.75
CA GLU A 120 0.12 -28.42 -3.51
C GLU A 120 -1.21 -28.01 -4.15
N ALA A 121 -1.20 -27.87 -5.48
CA ALA A 121 -2.43 -27.93 -6.24
C ALA A 121 -2.93 -29.36 -6.03
N GLU A 122 -3.80 -29.53 -5.05
CA GLU A 122 -4.57 -30.74 -4.80
C GLU A 122 -5.30 -31.04 -6.13
N LYS A 123 -4.71 -31.96 -6.90
CA LYS A 123 -5.32 -32.52 -8.10
C LYS A 123 -6.44 -33.43 -7.61
N LEU A 124 -7.61 -32.85 -7.41
CA LEU A 124 -8.85 -33.57 -7.19
C LEU A 124 -9.25 -34.26 -8.51
N GLU A 125 -9.05 -35.58 -8.51
CA GLU A 125 -9.83 -36.65 -9.16
C GLU A 125 -10.13 -36.60 -10.67
N GLU A 126 -9.65 -37.62 -11.41
CA GLU A 126 -10.45 -38.83 -11.73
C GLU A 126 -9.52 -40.03 -11.98
#